data_AF-A0A7C8LYD7-F1
#
_entry.id   AF-A0A7C8LYD7-F1
#
_cell.length_a   1.000
_cell.length_b   1.000
_cell.length_c   1.000
_cell.angle_alpha   90.00
_cell.angle_beta   90.00
_cell.angle_gamma   90.00
#
_symmetry.space_group_name_H-M   'P 1'
#
loop_
_entity.id
_entity.type
_entity.pdbx_description
1 polymer ?
#
loop_
_entity_poly.entity_id
_entity_poly.type
_entity_poly.pdbx_seq_one_letter_code
_entity_poly.pdbx_strand_id
1 'polypeptide(L)'
;MNSSTITLHAPAKSKTQGRLDFFQMISGVLLILFLWAHMLLVSSVIISPSLMNAIAWFFEATYMAQVGGPLIGILIFAHFLLAARKMPWKVSESDAFIKHSIMMKHRDTWMWLAQVATALIILIMASIHMWVVLTDLPITAVKSAARIQHGGWLLFYLILLPIAETHVGIGFYRIGVKYGVITKENRAWYKRKEYALMGGFIFIGLITLVRFMYLPLHSGM
;
A
#
# COMPACT_ATOMS: atom_id res chain seq x y z
N MET A 1 3.17 -24.53 -18.22
CA MET A 1 3.53 -25.66 -19.09
C MET A 1 3.33 -26.90 -18.23
N ASN A 2 2.51 -27.86 -18.66
CA ASN A 2 2.55 -29.16 -18.02
C ASN A 2 3.88 -29.80 -18.40
N SER A 3 4.57 -30.43 -17.46
CA SER A 3 5.91 -31.00 -17.67
C SER A 3 5.96 -32.03 -18.81
N SER A 4 4.80 -32.51 -19.26
CA SER A 4 4.63 -33.50 -20.34
C SER A 4 4.50 -32.90 -21.76
N THR A 5 4.49 -31.57 -21.94
CA THR A 5 4.23 -30.91 -23.24
C THR A 5 5.49 -30.75 -24.12
N ILE A 6 6.66 -31.25 -23.70
CA ILE A 6 7.94 -31.09 -24.41
C ILE A 6 7.92 -31.72 -25.82
N THR A 7 7.00 -32.65 -26.10
CA THR A 7 6.95 -33.41 -27.37
C THR A 7 5.83 -33.00 -28.34
N LEU A 8 5.02 -31.97 -28.04
CA LEU A 8 3.95 -31.54 -28.95
C LEU A 8 4.42 -30.49 -29.96
N HIS A 9 4.11 -30.74 -31.25
CA HIS A 9 4.52 -29.92 -32.40
C HIS A 9 3.96 -28.47 -32.38
N ALA A 10 2.97 -28.19 -31.53
CA ALA A 10 2.51 -26.84 -31.19
C ALA A 10 2.11 -26.79 -29.70
N PRO A 11 2.78 -26.01 -28.85
CA PRO A 11 2.42 -25.90 -27.44
C PRO A 11 1.07 -25.16 -27.29
N ALA A 12 0.13 -25.76 -26.57
CA ALA A 12 -1.14 -25.11 -26.23
C ALA A 12 -0.89 -23.82 -25.43
N LYS A 13 -1.36 -22.67 -25.93
CA LYS A 13 -1.22 -21.38 -25.26
C LYS A 13 -2.16 -21.32 -24.06
N SER A 14 -1.60 -21.34 -22.85
CA SER A 14 -2.38 -21.21 -21.61
C SER A 14 -2.75 -19.76 -21.31
N LYS A 15 -4.01 -19.52 -20.91
CA LYS A 15 -4.51 -18.21 -20.45
C LYS A 15 -4.03 -17.84 -19.04
N THR A 16 -3.29 -18.71 -18.34
CA THR A 16 -2.86 -18.51 -16.95
C THR A 16 -2.09 -17.22 -16.75
N GLN A 17 -1.19 -16.84 -17.67
CA GLN A 17 -0.41 -15.61 -17.51
C GLN A 17 -1.28 -14.34 -17.52
N GLY A 18 -2.27 -14.29 -18.42
CA GLY A 18 -3.25 -13.18 -18.45
C GLY A 18 -4.09 -13.12 -17.17
N ARG A 19 -4.53 -14.28 -16.66
CA ARG A 19 -5.29 -14.34 -15.38
C ARG A 19 -4.45 -13.83 -14.21
N LEU A 20 -3.20 -14.26 -14.11
CA LEU A 20 -2.32 -13.83 -13.02
C LEU A 20 -1.99 -12.33 -13.10
N ASP A 21 -1.86 -11.78 -14.31
CA ASP A 21 -1.65 -10.34 -14.49
C ASP A 21 -2.89 -9.52 -14.12
N PHE A 22 -4.09 -10.02 -14.47
CA PHE A 22 -5.36 -9.43 -14.07
C PHE A 22 -5.57 -9.45 -12.56
N PHE A 23 -5.32 -10.58 -11.89
CA PHE A 23 -5.42 -10.66 -10.42
C PHE A 23 -4.38 -9.78 -9.72
N GLN A 24 -3.19 -9.62 -10.28
CA GLN A 24 -2.20 -8.68 -9.74
C GLN A 24 -2.71 -7.24 -9.82
N MET A 25 -3.36 -6.86 -10.92
CA MET A 25 -3.97 -5.53 -11.05
C MET A 25 -5.12 -5.35 -10.07
N ILE A 26 -6.08 -6.27 -10.01
CA ILE A 26 -7.24 -6.15 -9.12
C ILE A 26 -6.81 -6.04 -7.66
N SER A 27 -5.91 -6.93 -7.21
CA SER A 27 -5.40 -6.85 -5.84
C SER A 27 -4.72 -5.51 -5.57
N GLY A 28 -3.96 -4.96 -6.53
CA GLY A 28 -3.38 -3.63 -6.41
C GLY A 28 -4.43 -2.52 -6.29
N VAL A 29 -5.47 -2.53 -7.12
CA VAL A 29 -6.57 -1.57 -7.06
C VAL A 29 -7.31 -1.65 -5.73
N LEU A 30 -7.64 -2.85 -5.25
CA LEU A 30 -8.29 -3.04 -3.96
C LEU A 30 -7.44 -2.51 -2.79
N LEU A 31 -6.12 -2.73 -2.82
CA LEU A 31 -5.21 -2.20 -1.81
C LEU A 31 -5.07 -0.67 -1.85
N ILE A 32 -5.10 -0.07 -3.05
CA ILE A 32 -5.11 1.39 -3.20
C ILE A 32 -6.38 1.98 -2.57
N LEU A 33 -7.54 1.41 -2.91
CA LEU A 33 -8.82 1.86 -2.34
C LEU A 33 -8.87 1.67 -0.83
N PHE A 34 -8.35 0.54 -0.33
CA PHE A 34 -8.20 0.31 1.10
C PHE A 34 -7.31 1.36 1.75
N LEU A 35 -6.13 1.66 1.19
CA LEU A 35 -5.21 2.63 1.79
C LEU A 35 -5.84 4.03 1.82
N TRP A 36 -6.53 4.46 0.76
CA TRP A 36 -7.22 5.75 0.75
C TRP A 36 -8.36 5.79 1.79
N ALA A 37 -9.18 4.75 1.86
CA ALA A 37 -10.22 4.65 2.88
C ALA A 37 -9.59 4.67 4.29
N HIS A 38 -8.55 3.88 4.54
CA HIS A 38 -7.81 3.84 5.78
C HIS A 38 -7.28 5.23 6.18
N MET A 39 -6.62 5.94 5.26
CA MET A 39 -6.09 7.28 5.51
C MET A 39 -7.20 8.27 5.87
N LEU A 40 -8.35 8.22 5.21
CA LEU A 40 -9.49 9.09 5.52
C LEU A 40 -10.12 8.75 6.88
N LEU A 41 -10.33 7.46 7.17
CA LEU A 41 -10.95 6.99 8.40
C LEU A 41 -10.10 7.33 9.63
N VAL A 42 -8.79 7.09 9.57
CA VAL A 42 -7.86 7.40 10.67
C VAL A 42 -7.66 8.91 10.80
N SER A 43 -7.64 9.66 9.69
CA SER A 43 -7.47 11.12 9.72
C SER A 43 -8.72 11.89 10.16
N SER A 44 -9.86 11.22 10.33
CA SER A 44 -11.07 11.82 10.92
C SER A 44 -10.83 12.41 12.32
N VAL A 45 -9.77 11.96 13.02
CA VAL A 45 -9.31 12.52 14.31
C VAL A 45 -8.92 13.99 14.22
N ILE A 46 -8.52 14.48 13.03
CA ILE A 46 -8.22 15.88 12.78
C ILE A 46 -9.48 16.73 13.01
N ILE A 47 -10.64 16.24 12.56
CA ILE A 47 -11.94 16.91 12.74
C ILE A 47 -12.36 16.80 14.21
N SER A 48 -12.50 15.56 14.71
CA SER A 48 -12.73 15.33 16.13
C SER A 48 -12.36 13.90 16.55
N PRO A 49 -11.87 13.69 17.80
CA PRO A 49 -11.64 12.35 18.34
C PRO A 49 -12.93 11.53 18.45
N SER A 50 -14.06 12.19 18.72
CA SER A 50 -15.37 11.55 18.79
C SER A 50 -15.83 10.99 17.44
N LEU A 51 -15.53 11.68 16.33
CA LEU A 51 -15.83 11.19 14.98
C LEU A 51 -15.03 9.91 14.68
N MET A 52 -13.72 9.92 14.95
CA MET A 52 -12.89 8.73 14.79
C MET A 52 -13.41 7.57 15.65
N ASN A 53 -13.75 7.83 16.92
CA ASN A 53 -14.29 6.82 17.81
C ASN A 53 -15.65 6.28 17.33
N ALA A 54 -16.53 7.12 16.80
CA ALA A 54 -17.82 6.68 16.28
C ALA A 54 -17.65 5.78 15.04
N ILE A 55 -16.74 6.14 14.15
CA ILE A 55 -16.37 5.32 12.99
C ILE A 55 -15.76 4.00 13.46
N ALA A 56 -14.80 4.04 14.38
CA ALA A 56 -14.16 2.84 14.91
C ALA A 56 -15.16 1.92 15.63
N TRP A 57 -16.10 2.49 16.38
CA TRP A 57 -17.18 1.76 17.02
C TRP A 57 -18.11 1.11 16.00
N PHE A 58 -18.43 1.77 14.88
CA PHE A 58 -19.19 1.13 13.80
C PHE A 58 -18.47 -0.11 13.24
N PHE A 59 -17.15 -0.02 13.03
CA PHE A 59 -16.33 -1.16 12.59
C PHE A 59 -16.28 -2.28 13.64
N GLU A 60 -16.24 -1.94 14.92
CA GLU A 60 -16.26 -2.90 16.02
C GLU A 60 -17.62 -3.59 16.15
N ALA A 61 -18.72 -2.83 16.15
CA ALA A 61 -20.07 -3.34 16.29
C ALA A 61 -20.50 -4.24 15.12
N THR A 62 -19.93 -4.03 13.94
CA THR A 62 -20.15 -4.87 12.74
C THR A 62 -19.14 -6.01 12.60
N TYR A 63 -18.20 -6.15 13.55
CA TYR A 63 -17.06 -7.08 13.48
C TYR A 63 -16.19 -6.92 12.22
N MET A 64 -16.27 -5.75 11.56
CA MET A 64 -15.58 -5.48 10.32
C MET A 64 -14.08 -5.36 10.52
N ALA A 65 -13.61 -4.90 11.68
CA ALA A 65 -12.18 -4.86 12.00
C ALA A 65 -11.59 -6.27 12.18
N GLN A 66 -12.33 -7.16 12.84
CA GLN A 66 -11.94 -8.53 13.18
C GLN A 66 -11.87 -9.42 11.94
N VAL A 67 -12.81 -9.25 11.00
CA VAL A 67 -12.84 -10.02 9.74
C VAL A 67 -12.05 -9.31 8.64
N GLY A 68 -12.26 -8.00 8.49
CA GLY A 68 -11.61 -7.19 7.46
C GLY A 68 -10.11 -7.11 7.64
N GLY A 69 -9.60 -7.01 8.88
CA GLY A 69 -8.18 -6.98 9.17
C GLY A 69 -7.41 -8.19 8.59
N PRO A 70 -7.76 -9.43 8.97
CA PRO A 70 -7.18 -10.64 8.40
C PRO A 70 -7.36 -10.76 6.88
N LEU A 71 -8.53 -10.38 6.34
CA LEU A 71 -8.76 -10.40 4.89
C LEU A 71 -7.83 -9.45 4.12
N ILE A 72 -7.59 -8.25 4.65
CA ILE A 72 -6.62 -7.32 4.09
C ILE A 72 -5.20 -7.86 4.22
N GLY A 73 -4.85 -8.50 5.34
CA GLY A 73 -3.57 -9.20 5.50
C GLY A 73 -3.34 -10.26 4.42
N ILE A 74 -4.36 -11.10 4.16
CA ILE A 74 -4.34 -12.10 3.08
C ILE A 74 -4.22 -11.42 1.71
N LEU A 75 -4.94 -10.32 1.49
CA LEU A 75 -4.89 -9.57 0.23
C LEU A 75 -3.50 -8.96 -0.02
N ILE A 76 -2.86 -8.37 1.00
CA ILE A 76 -1.48 -7.87 0.94
C ILE A 76 -0.54 -9.00 0.56
N PHE A 77 -0.63 -10.14 1.24
CA PHE A 77 0.24 -11.28 0.98
C PHE A 77 0.02 -11.86 -0.43
N ALA A 78 -1.24 -12.03 -0.86
CA ALA A 78 -1.59 -12.49 -2.20
C ALA A 78 -1.09 -11.50 -3.27
N HIS A 79 -1.25 -10.19 -3.05
CA HIS A 79 -0.70 -9.16 -3.92
C HIS A 79 0.82 -9.27 -4.03
N PHE A 80 1.51 -9.42 -2.89
CA PHE A 80 2.96 -9.62 -2.86
C PHE A 80 3.37 -10.84 -3.67
N LEU A 81 2.75 -12.01 -3.49
CA LEU A 81 3.07 -13.22 -4.26
C LEU A 81 2.87 -13.01 -5.77
N LEU A 82 1.81 -12.31 -6.16
CA LEU A 82 1.54 -12.02 -7.57
C LEU A 82 2.55 -11.04 -8.17
N ALA A 83 2.93 -10.00 -7.43
CA ALA A 83 3.89 -8.97 -7.84
C ALA A 83 5.34 -9.45 -7.78
N ALA A 84 5.67 -10.31 -6.81
CA ALA A 84 6.97 -10.93 -6.58
C ALA A 84 7.50 -11.63 -7.84
N ARG A 85 6.63 -12.24 -8.65
CA ARG A 85 7.01 -12.87 -9.92
C ARG A 85 7.73 -11.94 -10.90
N LYS A 86 7.60 -10.62 -10.74
CA LYS A 86 8.21 -9.59 -11.59
C LYS A 86 9.47 -8.98 -10.97
N MET A 87 9.80 -9.30 -9.72
CA MET A 87 10.97 -8.76 -9.03
C MET A 87 12.26 -9.47 -9.49
N PRO A 88 13.41 -8.77 -9.54
CA PRO A 88 14.67 -9.36 -9.94
C PRO A 88 15.29 -10.10 -8.74
N TRP A 89 15.00 -11.39 -8.61
CA TRP A 89 15.45 -12.17 -7.45
C TRP A 89 16.92 -12.56 -7.54
N LYS A 90 17.46 -12.74 -8.75
CA LYS A 90 18.88 -13.07 -8.91
C LYS A 90 19.73 -11.80 -8.81
N VAL A 91 20.91 -11.95 -8.20
CA VAL A 91 21.89 -10.86 -8.09
C VAL A 91 22.25 -10.31 -9.47
N SER A 92 22.41 -11.17 -10.48
CA SER A 92 22.70 -10.76 -11.86
C SER A 92 21.55 -9.97 -12.51
N GLU A 93 20.30 -10.33 -12.24
CA GLU A 93 19.12 -9.61 -12.74
C GLU A 93 19.03 -8.23 -12.08
N SER A 94 19.25 -8.16 -10.75
CA SER A 94 19.27 -6.91 -10.00
C SER A 94 20.38 -5.98 -10.47
N ASP A 95 21.61 -6.48 -10.59
CA ASP A 95 22.77 -5.72 -11.06
C ASP A 95 22.54 -5.18 -12.49
N ALA A 96 22.07 -6.03 -13.40
CA ALA A 96 21.75 -5.62 -14.77
C ALA A 96 20.68 -4.53 -14.80
N PHE A 97 19.61 -4.67 -14.02
CA PHE A 97 18.52 -3.68 -13.98
C PHE A 97 18.97 -2.34 -13.38
N ILE A 98 19.79 -2.36 -12.32
CA ILE A 98 20.33 -1.16 -11.70
C ILE A 98 21.26 -0.43 -12.67
N LYS A 99 22.22 -1.13 -13.29
CA LYS A 99 23.12 -0.54 -14.29
C LYS A 99 22.34 0.06 -15.47
N HIS A 100 21.33 -0.65 -15.96
CA HIS A 100 20.46 -0.16 -17.01
C HIS A 100 19.68 1.11 -16.58
N SER A 101 19.17 1.14 -15.35
CA SER A 101 18.45 2.28 -14.79
C SER A 101 19.32 3.53 -14.66
N ILE A 102 20.57 3.36 -14.23
CA ILE A 102 21.58 4.43 -14.15
C ILE A 102 21.90 4.97 -15.54
N MET A 103 22.12 4.10 -16.53
CA MET A 103 22.43 4.48 -17.91
C MET A 103 21.27 5.23 -18.58
N MET A 104 20.04 4.72 -18.45
CA MET A 104 18.86 5.28 -19.12
C MET A 104 18.41 6.63 -18.55
N LYS A 105 18.71 6.90 -17.27
CA LYS A 105 18.25 8.10 -16.53
C LYS A 105 16.74 8.36 -16.69
N HIS A 106 15.96 7.30 -16.85
CA HIS A 106 14.54 7.38 -17.15
C HIS A 106 13.70 7.23 -15.88
N ARG A 107 12.88 8.25 -15.59
CA ARG A 107 12.11 8.35 -14.33
C ARG A 107 11.21 7.15 -14.07
N ASP A 108 10.41 6.70 -15.04
CA ASP A 108 9.43 5.63 -14.80
C ASP A 108 10.12 4.25 -14.60
N THR A 109 11.40 4.14 -14.99
CA THR A 109 12.28 2.98 -14.71
C THR A 109 12.76 3.04 -13.26
N TRP A 110 13.26 4.20 -12.80
CA TRP A 110 13.64 4.41 -11.40
C TRP A 110 12.47 4.24 -10.43
N MET A 111 11.29 4.73 -10.81
CA MET A 111 10.07 4.55 -10.02
C MET A 111 9.69 3.08 -9.84
N TRP A 112 9.99 2.23 -10.82
CA TRP A 112 9.76 0.80 -10.67
C TRP A 112 10.73 0.17 -9.66
N LEU A 113 12.01 0.55 -9.66
CA LEU A 113 12.95 0.14 -8.61
C LEU A 113 12.49 0.60 -7.23
N ALA A 114 12.01 1.84 -7.13
CA ALA A 114 11.42 2.35 -5.89
C ALA A 114 10.21 1.52 -5.45
N GLN A 115 9.34 1.08 -6.36
CA GLN A 115 8.24 0.17 -6.02
C GLN A 115 8.72 -1.17 -5.47
N VAL A 116 9.78 -1.76 -6.05
CA VAL A 116 10.35 -3.01 -5.54
C VAL A 116 10.89 -2.82 -4.13
N ALA A 117 11.70 -1.78 -3.91
CA ALA A 117 12.27 -1.49 -2.60
C ALA A 117 11.20 -1.20 -1.54
N THR A 118 10.24 -0.33 -1.85
CA THR A 118 9.13 0.01 -0.95
C THR A 118 8.25 -1.21 -0.66
N ALA A 119 7.99 -2.10 -1.63
CA ALA A 119 7.20 -3.32 -1.39
C ALA A 119 7.80 -4.21 -0.31
N LEU A 120 9.12 -4.41 -0.32
CA LEU A 120 9.81 -5.25 0.65
C LEU A 120 9.73 -4.65 2.06
N ILE A 121 9.89 -3.33 2.18
CA ILE A 121 9.78 -2.62 3.45
C ILE A 121 8.34 -2.65 3.97
N ILE A 122 7.36 -2.37 3.10
CA ILE A 122 5.93 -2.41 3.45
C ILE A 122 5.51 -3.80 3.89
N LEU A 123 5.99 -4.87 3.26
CA LEU A 123 5.63 -6.24 3.66
C LEU A 123 5.94 -6.49 5.14
N ILE A 124 7.10 -6.03 5.61
CA ILE A 124 7.51 -6.19 7.02
C ILE A 124 6.71 -5.24 7.91
N MET A 125 6.72 -3.94 7.57
CA MET A 125 6.12 -2.91 8.42
C MET A 125 4.59 -3.04 8.49
N ALA A 126 3.91 -3.24 7.37
CA ALA A 126 2.47 -3.46 7.36
C ALA A 126 2.08 -4.70 8.17
N SER A 127 2.88 -5.78 8.12
CA SER A 127 2.61 -6.97 8.95
C SER A 127 2.69 -6.66 10.44
N ILE A 128 3.73 -5.93 10.88
CA ILE A 128 3.89 -5.50 12.28
C ILE A 128 2.74 -4.57 12.70
N HIS A 129 2.42 -3.59 11.86
CA HIS A 129 1.32 -2.65 12.09
C HIS A 129 -0.02 -3.37 12.26
N MET A 130 -0.35 -4.24 11.31
CA MET A 130 -1.59 -5.00 11.29
C MET A 130 -1.69 -5.92 12.50
N TRP A 131 -0.61 -6.63 12.85
CA TRP A 131 -0.56 -7.47 14.05
C TRP A 131 -0.91 -6.66 15.30
N VAL A 132 -0.18 -5.56 15.55
CA VAL A 132 -0.34 -4.78 16.78
C VAL A 132 -1.71 -4.12 16.89
N VAL A 133 -2.27 -3.61 15.78
CA VAL A 133 -3.59 -2.97 15.80
C VAL A 133 -4.70 -4.00 15.98
N LEU A 134 -4.61 -5.16 15.32
CA LEU A 134 -5.66 -6.18 15.37
C LEU A 134 -5.65 -7.01 16.67
N THR A 135 -4.51 -7.12 17.36
CA THR A 135 -4.44 -7.78 18.67
C THR A 135 -4.85 -6.89 19.84
N ASP A 136 -5.03 -5.58 19.61
CA ASP A 136 -5.37 -4.58 20.64
C ASP A 136 -6.70 -3.85 20.31
N LEU A 137 -7.67 -4.61 19.77
CA LEU A 137 -9.04 -4.13 19.59
C LEU A 137 -9.73 -3.91 20.96
N PRO A 138 -10.73 -3.01 21.06
CA PRO A 138 -11.26 -2.13 20.01
C PRO A 138 -10.34 -0.92 19.73
N ILE A 139 -10.42 -0.37 18.52
CA ILE A 139 -9.67 0.82 18.10
C ILE A 139 -10.31 2.06 18.75
N THR A 140 -9.52 2.90 19.41
CA THR A 140 -9.96 4.20 19.92
C THR A 140 -8.91 5.28 19.67
N ALA A 141 -9.33 6.54 19.58
CA ALA A 141 -8.45 7.68 19.41
C ALA A 141 -7.43 7.79 20.55
N VAL A 142 -7.83 7.48 21.79
CA VAL A 142 -6.95 7.49 22.97
C VAL A 142 -5.90 6.39 22.90
N LYS A 143 -6.27 5.14 22.57
CA LYS A 143 -5.29 4.05 22.39
C LYS A 143 -4.31 4.37 21.25
N SER A 144 -4.80 4.90 20.14
CA SER A 144 -3.96 5.31 19.01
C SER A 144 -2.98 6.43 19.41
N ALA A 145 -3.45 7.45 20.14
CA ALA A 145 -2.60 8.51 20.66
C ALA A 145 -1.55 7.99 21.65
N ALA A 146 -1.95 7.15 22.61
CA ALA A 146 -1.05 6.56 23.58
C ALA A 146 0.07 5.77 22.90
N ARG A 147 -0.24 5.03 21.83
CA ARG A 147 0.75 4.29 21.03
C ARG A 147 1.74 5.22 20.32
N ILE A 148 1.27 6.37 19.82
CA ILE A 148 2.13 7.37 19.16
C ILE A 148 3.02 8.10 20.17
N GLN A 149 2.45 8.53 21.29
CA GLN A 149 3.14 9.30 22.34
C GLN A 149 4.11 8.43 23.15
N HIS A 150 3.78 7.15 23.33
CA HIS A 150 4.54 6.20 24.14
C HIS A 150 4.87 4.95 23.32
N GLY A 151 6.17 4.60 23.23
CA GLY A 151 6.61 3.33 22.62
C GLY A 151 7.25 3.43 21.23
N GLY A 152 7.75 4.59 20.82
CA GLY A 152 8.59 4.74 19.61
C GLY A 152 7.84 4.59 18.28
N TRP A 153 6.52 4.34 18.30
CA TRP A 153 5.72 4.13 17.09
C TRP A 153 5.61 5.35 16.19
N LEU A 154 5.83 6.57 16.72
CA LEU A 154 5.90 7.76 15.89
C LEU A 154 6.92 7.60 14.77
N LEU A 155 8.15 7.15 15.07
CA LEU A 155 9.19 6.93 14.07
C LEU A 155 8.78 5.84 13.08
N PHE A 156 8.16 4.77 13.58
CA PHE A 156 7.64 3.70 12.74
C PHE A 156 6.64 4.24 11.69
N TYR A 157 5.68 5.07 12.10
CA TYR A 157 4.70 5.64 11.17
C TYR A 157 5.28 6.73 10.27
N LEU A 158 6.26 7.50 10.73
CA LEU A 158 6.99 8.47 9.90
C LEU A 158 7.75 7.80 8.75
N ILE A 159 8.12 6.53 8.90
CA ILE A 159 8.73 5.73 7.82
C ILE A 159 7.64 5.03 6.99
N LEU A 160 6.66 4.38 7.63
CA LEU A 160 5.62 3.64 6.93
C LEU A 160 4.78 4.54 6.01
N LEU A 161 4.38 5.72 6.48
CA LEU A 161 3.54 6.65 5.74
C LEU A 161 4.11 7.03 4.35
N PRO A 162 5.31 7.63 4.24
CA PRO A 162 5.85 8.01 2.93
C PRO A 162 6.17 6.80 2.05
N ILE A 163 6.61 5.67 2.63
CA ILE A 163 6.92 4.45 1.86
C ILE A 163 5.64 3.86 1.26
N ALA A 164 4.59 3.70 2.07
CA ALA A 164 3.30 3.18 1.62
C ALA A 164 2.64 4.08 0.57
N GLU A 165 2.60 5.38 0.83
CA GLU A 165 1.95 6.32 -0.09
C GLU A 165 2.72 6.47 -1.41
N THR A 166 4.06 6.42 -1.37
CA THR A 166 4.87 6.39 -2.60
C THR A 166 4.64 5.11 -3.40
N HIS A 167 4.55 3.96 -2.72
CA HIS A 167 4.27 2.69 -3.38
C HIS A 167 2.90 2.70 -4.09
N VAL A 168 1.88 3.22 -3.39
CA VAL A 168 0.51 3.37 -3.89
C VAL A 168 0.42 4.38 -5.02
N GLY A 169 1.02 5.56 -4.89
CA GLY A 169 1.02 6.60 -5.93
C GLY A 169 1.63 6.10 -7.24
N ILE A 170 2.85 5.54 -7.17
CA ILE A 170 3.51 4.98 -8.35
C ILE A 170 2.68 3.81 -8.94
N GLY A 171 2.10 2.97 -8.07
CA GLY A 171 1.24 1.85 -8.47
C GLY A 171 0.01 2.30 -9.22
N PHE A 172 -0.69 3.31 -8.70
CA PHE A 172 -1.87 3.89 -9.30
C PHE A 172 -1.57 4.47 -10.69
N TYR A 173 -0.50 5.28 -10.81
CA TYR A 173 -0.06 5.81 -12.11
C TYR A 173 0.28 4.68 -13.10
N ARG A 174 1.02 3.65 -12.67
CA ARG A 174 1.44 2.54 -13.54
C ARG A 174 0.28 1.67 -13.99
N ILE A 175 -0.72 1.42 -13.14
CA ILE A 175 -1.94 0.71 -13.54
C ILE A 175 -2.67 1.51 -14.62
N GLY A 176 -2.84 2.83 -14.43
CA GLY A 176 -3.49 3.70 -15.41
C GLY A 176 -2.80 3.69 -16.77
N VAL A 177 -1.46 3.74 -16.81
CA VAL A 177 -0.69 3.65 -18.06
C VAL A 177 -0.80 2.26 -18.68
N LYS A 178 -0.67 1.20 -17.88
CA LYS A 178 -0.64 -0.18 -18.36
C LYS A 178 -1.96 -0.64 -18.98
N TYR A 179 -3.08 -0.18 -18.43
CA TYR A 179 -4.42 -0.54 -18.91
C TYR A 179 -5.03 0.51 -19.87
N GLY A 180 -4.21 1.45 -20.35
CA GLY A 180 -4.59 2.38 -21.43
C GLY A 180 -5.48 3.55 -21.01
N VAL A 181 -5.74 3.75 -19.71
CA VAL A 181 -6.45 4.93 -19.20
C VAL A 181 -5.59 6.19 -19.36
N ILE A 182 -4.28 6.06 -19.15
CA ILE A 182 -3.30 7.13 -19.29
C ILE A 182 -2.54 6.95 -20.62
N THR A 183 -2.87 7.79 -21.60
CA THR A 183 -2.25 7.85 -22.93
C THR A 183 -1.13 8.88 -22.97
N LYS A 184 -0.49 9.07 -24.14
CA LYS A 184 0.58 10.05 -24.29
C LYS A 184 0.07 11.49 -24.10
N GLU A 185 -1.14 11.78 -24.60
CA GLU A 185 -1.71 13.14 -24.58
C GLU A 185 -2.03 13.60 -23.16
N ASN A 186 -2.55 12.70 -22.31
CA ASN A 186 -2.98 13.05 -20.95
C ASN A 186 -1.91 12.74 -19.87
N ARG A 187 -0.79 12.11 -20.23
CA ARG A 187 0.24 11.66 -19.27
C ARG A 187 0.75 12.74 -18.34
N ALA A 188 1.04 13.93 -18.87
CA ALA A 188 1.58 15.03 -18.07
C ALA A 188 0.59 15.50 -16.99
N TRP A 189 -0.70 15.55 -17.34
CA TRP A 189 -1.77 15.90 -16.41
C TRP A 189 -1.90 14.85 -15.31
N TYR A 190 -1.96 13.57 -15.66
CA TYR A 190 -2.07 12.49 -14.68
C TYR A 190 -0.84 12.41 -13.76
N LYS A 191 0.37 12.62 -14.28
CA LYS A 191 1.59 12.69 -13.44
C LYS A 191 1.50 13.81 -12.40
N ARG A 192 1.01 14.99 -12.78
CA ARG A 192 0.87 16.12 -11.85
C ARG A 192 -0.21 15.84 -10.80
N LYS A 193 -1.34 15.24 -11.21
CA LYS A 193 -2.44 14.90 -10.32
C LYS A 193 -2.08 13.80 -9.34
N GLU A 194 -1.35 12.77 -9.78
CA GLU A 194 -0.87 11.71 -8.90
C GLU A 194 0.10 12.26 -7.85
N TYR A 195 1.04 13.14 -8.22
CA TYR A 195 1.87 13.80 -7.23
C TYR A 195 1.12 14.70 -6.26
N ALA A 196 0.11 15.43 -6.74
CA ALA A 196 -0.73 16.23 -5.86
C ALA A 196 -1.53 15.34 -4.89
N LEU A 197 -2.02 14.20 -5.36
CA LEU A 197 -2.76 13.23 -4.55
C LEU A 197 -1.87 12.58 -3.49
N MET A 198 -0.72 12.04 -3.90
CA MET A 198 0.30 11.45 -3.02
C MET A 198 0.76 12.46 -1.98
N GLY A 199 1.12 13.68 -2.40
CA GLY A 199 1.50 14.76 -1.50
C GLY A 199 0.39 15.16 -0.53
N GLY A 200 -0.87 15.15 -0.99
CA GLY A 200 -2.04 15.41 -0.16
C GLY A 200 -2.24 14.36 0.93
N PHE A 201 -2.16 13.06 0.60
CA PHE A 201 -2.27 11.98 1.59
C PHE A 201 -1.10 11.96 2.58
N ILE A 202 0.14 12.20 2.12
CA ILE A 202 1.29 12.36 3.02
C ILE A 202 1.05 13.54 3.97
N PHE A 203 0.62 14.68 3.45
CA PHE A 203 0.37 15.88 4.25
C PHE A 203 -0.72 15.65 5.30
N ILE A 204 -1.87 15.09 4.90
CA ILE A 204 -2.95 14.74 5.83
C ILE A 204 -2.46 13.72 6.87
N GLY A 205 -1.72 12.69 6.45
CA GLY A 205 -1.13 11.70 7.34
C GLY A 205 -0.18 12.29 8.38
N LEU A 206 0.67 13.25 7.97
CA LEU A 206 1.56 13.96 8.90
C LEU A 206 0.77 14.81 9.89
N ILE A 207 -0.27 15.52 9.45
CA ILE A 207 -1.16 16.27 10.36
C ILE A 207 -1.86 15.33 11.34
N THR A 208 -2.32 14.17 10.86
CA THR A 208 -2.92 13.13 11.71
C THR A 208 -1.95 12.64 12.78
N LEU A 209 -0.68 12.39 12.43
CA LEU A 209 0.35 12.01 13.40
C LEU A 209 0.59 13.10 14.44
N VAL A 210 0.72 14.36 13.99
CA VAL A 210 0.85 15.52 14.90
C VAL A 210 -0.37 15.63 15.82
N ARG A 211 -1.58 15.42 15.28
CA ARG A 211 -2.81 15.43 16.07
C ARG A 211 -2.79 14.37 17.17
N PHE A 212 -2.33 13.15 16.86
CA PHE A 212 -2.17 12.09 17.86
C PHE A 212 -1.09 12.39 18.90
N MET A 213 -0.01 13.09 18.53
CA MET A 213 1.04 13.47 19.49
C MET A 213 0.53 14.41 20.58
N TYR A 214 -0.43 15.29 20.25
CA TYR A 214 -0.97 16.28 21.19
C TYR A 214 -2.38 15.95 21.68
N LEU A 215 -2.90 14.76 21.39
CA LEU A 215 -4.21 14.35 21.87
C LEU A 215 -4.14 14.03 23.39
N PRO A 216 -4.97 14.66 24.24
CA PRO A 216 -5.00 14.32 25.66
C PRO A 216 -5.41 12.87 25.88
N LEU A 217 -4.66 12.13 26.71
CA LEU A 217 -4.95 10.73 27.00
C LEU A 217 -6.05 10.54 28.06
N HIS A 218 -6.43 11.61 28.75
CA HIS A 218 -7.40 11.62 29.84
C HIS A 218 -8.87 11.74 29.38
N SER A 219 -9.13 11.93 28.08
CA SER A 219 -10.47 12.11 27.53
C SER A 219 -11.21 10.80 27.22
N GLY A 220 -10.94 9.76 28.00
CA GLY A 220 -11.80 8.59 28.12
C GLY A 220 -12.46 8.62 29.48
N MET A 221 -13.68 9.13 29.56
CA MET A 221 -14.62 8.64 30.58
C MET A 221 -15.03 7.22 30.19
#